data_AF-A0A4W5RWR2-F1
#
_entry.id   AF-A0A4W5RWR2-F1
#
_cell.length_a   1.000
_cell.length_b   1.000
_cell.length_c   1.000
_cell.angle_alpha   90.00
_cell.angle_beta   90.00
_cell.angle_gamma   90.00
#
_symmetry.space_group_name_H-M   'P 1'
#
loop_
_entity.id
_entity.type
_entity.pdbx_description
1 polymer ?
#
loop_
_entity_poly.entity_id
_entity_poly.type
_entity_poly.pdbx_seq_one_letter_code
_entity_poly.pdbx_strand_id
1 'polypeptide(L)'
;MRSLTWRTPSSSRLHGRWPTKVYFGRWLIEGSPYVVLIDVAFTAWNLDKWKKELWDNFSIGVPWFDREANDAVLFGFLTAWLLGEVGCCQGGSGIMGY
;
A
#
# COMPACT_ATOMS: atom_id res chain seq x y z
N MET A 1 -26.09 -4.13 -17.38
CA MET A 1 -24.86 -4.61 -16.72
C MET A 1 -23.66 -3.98 -17.41
N ARG A 2 -23.10 -2.90 -16.88
CA ARG A 2 -21.87 -2.29 -17.44
C ARG A 2 -20.67 -2.98 -16.81
N SER A 3 -19.85 -3.59 -17.67
CA SER A 3 -18.55 -4.18 -17.38
C SER A 3 -17.72 -3.25 -16.47
N LEU A 4 -17.38 -3.71 -15.28
CA LEU A 4 -16.39 -3.09 -14.39
C LEU A 4 -15.01 -3.41 -14.99
N THR A 5 -14.61 -2.64 -15.99
CA THR A 5 -13.23 -2.68 -16.47
C THR A 5 -12.35 -1.98 -15.45
N TRP A 6 -11.49 -2.76 -14.79
CA TRP A 6 -10.42 -2.27 -13.93
C TRP A 6 -9.55 -1.30 -14.74
N ARG A 7 -9.75 0.00 -14.56
CA ARG A 7 -8.91 1.01 -15.17
C ARG A 7 -7.63 1.08 -14.35
N THR A 8 -6.56 0.47 -14.85
CA THR A 8 -5.22 0.94 -14.49
C THR A 8 -5.15 2.42 -14.86
N PRO A 9 -4.85 3.35 -13.94
CA PRO A 9 -4.56 4.71 -14.34
C PRO A 9 -3.30 4.69 -15.20
N SER A 10 -3.47 4.78 -16.51
CA SER A 10 -2.37 5.05 -17.43
C SER A 10 -1.92 6.48 -17.17
N SER A 11 -0.78 6.62 -16.52
CA SER A 11 0.17 7.73 -16.66
C SER A 11 -0.42 9.16 -16.63
N SER A 12 -0.27 9.82 -15.48
CA SER A 12 0.24 11.20 -15.49
C SER A 12 0.78 11.63 -14.12
N ARG A 13 2.12 11.72 -14.06
CA ARG A 13 2.86 12.77 -13.34
C ARG A 13 3.00 12.66 -11.81
N LEU A 14 3.41 11.49 -11.32
CA LEU A 14 4.30 11.43 -10.14
C LEU A 14 5.49 10.53 -10.51
N HIS A 15 6.71 11.03 -10.35
CA HIS A 15 7.92 10.25 -10.54
C HIS A 15 7.98 9.20 -9.42
N GLY A 16 7.83 7.91 -9.75
CA GLY A 16 8.02 6.85 -8.75
C GLY A 16 7.16 5.63 -9.04
N ARG A 17 7.82 4.54 -9.42
CA ARG A 17 7.23 3.23 -9.65
C ARG A 17 6.64 2.70 -8.35
N TRP A 18 5.31 2.68 -8.21
CA TRP A 18 4.66 1.97 -7.10
C TRP A 18 5.25 0.56 -7.00
N PRO A 19 5.64 0.09 -5.80
CA PRO A 19 6.26 -1.22 -5.62
C PRO A 19 5.27 -2.36 -5.91
N THR A 20 3.97 -2.06 -5.98
CA THR A 20 2.90 -3.03 -6.21
C THR A 20 1.72 -2.49 -7.01
N LYS A 21 0.85 -3.40 -7.43
CA LYS A 21 -0.46 -3.12 -8.01
C LYS A 21 -1.43 -2.74 -6.89
N VAL A 22 -2.12 -1.63 -7.09
CA VAL A 22 -3.15 -1.12 -6.19
C VAL A 22 -4.45 -0.96 -6.97
N TYR A 23 -5.55 -1.44 -6.40
CA TYR A 23 -6.88 -1.34 -6.98
C TYR A 23 -7.72 -0.40 -6.14
N PHE A 24 -8.29 0.61 -6.79
CA PHE A 24 -9.24 1.52 -6.16
C PHE A 24 -10.66 1.21 -6.65
N GLY A 25 -11.62 1.18 -5.73
CA GLY A 25 -12.99 0.85 -6.06
C GLY A 25 -13.98 1.19 -4.95
N ARG A 26 -15.20 0.67 -5.09
CA ARG A 26 -16.23 0.75 -4.04
C ARG A 26 -16.55 -0.64 -3.53
N TRP A 27 -16.70 -0.80 -2.22
CA TRP A 27 -17.12 -2.06 -1.64
C TRP A 27 -18.60 -2.28 -1.96
N LEU A 28 -18.93 -3.48 -2.45
CA LEU A 28 -20.28 -3.88 -2.83
C LEU A 28 -21.12 -4.26 -1.59
N ILE A 29 -21.19 -3.36 -0.63
CA ILE A 29 -22.07 -3.42 0.54
C ILE A 29 -22.97 -2.17 0.59
N GLU A 30 -23.95 -2.17 1.47
CA GLU A 30 -24.79 -1.00 1.73
C GLU A 30 -23.92 0.21 2.12
N GLY A 31 -24.23 1.39 1.58
CA GLY A 31 -23.42 2.61 1.74
C GLY A 31 -22.24 2.74 0.76
N SER A 32 -21.81 1.64 0.13
CA SER A 32 -20.79 1.60 -0.92
C SER A 32 -19.53 2.46 -0.62
N PRO A 33 -18.80 2.17 0.46
CA PRO A 33 -17.62 2.94 0.84
C PRO A 33 -16.49 2.80 -0.19
N TYR A 34 -15.63 3.82 -0.27
CA TYR A 34 -14.41 3.77 -1.06
C TYR A 34 -13.39 2.82 -0.43
N VAL A 35 -12.78 1.98 -1.25
CA VAL A 35 -11.79 0.99 -0.80
C VAL A 35 -10.55 1.01 -1.69
N VAL A 36 -9.42 0.74 -1.06
CA VAL A 36 -8.12 0.54 -1.69
C VAL A 36 -7.68 -0.88 -1.37
N LEU A 37 -7.47 -1.70 -2.40
CA LEU A 37 -6.96 -3.06 -2.28
C LEU A 37 -5.53 -3.08 -2.79
N ILE A 38 -4.62 -3.58 -1.95
CA ILE A 38 -3.19 -3.66 -2.24
C ILE A 38 -2.84 -5.12 -2.51
N ASP A 39 -2.19 -5.40 -3.65
CA ASP A 39 -1.70 -6.74 -3.97
C ASP A 39 -0.39 -7.05 -3.21
N VAL A 40 -0.49 -7.76 -2.10
CA VAL A 40 0.67 -8.16 -1.29
C VAL A 40 1.52 -9.25 -1.93
N ALA A 41 0.94 -10.10 -2.78
CA ALA A 41 1.66 -11.20 -3.41
C ALA A 41 2.72 -10.69 -4.41
N PHE A 42 2.43 -9.57 -5.08
CA PHE A 42 3.37 -8.95 -6.02
C PHE A 42 4.66 -8.43 -5.33
N THR A 43 4.63 -8.21 -4.02
CA THR A 43 5.76 -7.71 -3.22
C THR A 43 6.49 -8.78 -2.42
N ALA A 44 6.12 -10.05 -2.57
CA ALA A 44 6.72 -11.15 -1.82
C ALA A 44 8.26 -11.23 -1.98
N TRP A 45 8.81 -10.74 -3.09
CA TRP A 45 10.26 -10.66 -3.32
C TRP A 45 11.01 -9.73 -2.35
N ASN A 46 10.31 -8.80 -1.69
CA ASN A 46 10.88 -7.90 -0.67
C ASN A 46 10.72 -8.40 0.77
N LEU A 47 10.07 -9.55 0.97
CA LEU A 47 9.72 -10.07 2.29
C LEU A 47 10.95 -10.17 3.21
N ASP A 48 12.05 -10.75 2.73
CA ASP A 48 13.24 -11.00 3.55
C ASP A 48 13.89 -9.70 4.03
N LYS A 49 13.90 -8.69 3.16
CA LYS A 49 14.41 -7.36 3.47
C LYS A 49 13.59 -6.71 4.58
N TRP A 50 12.26 -6.70 4.44
CA TRP A 50 11.37 -6.06 5.41
C TRP A 50 11.28 -6.83 6.74
N LYS A 51 11.38 -8.16 6.71
CA LYS A 51 11.53 -8.97 7.94
C LYS A 51 12.82 -8.64 8.68
N LYS A 52 13.92 -8.42 7.96
CA LYS A 52 15.18 -7.97 8.56
C LYS A 52 15.03 -6.57 9.17
N GLU A 53 14.46 -5.61 8.44
CA GLU A 53 14.22 -4.26 8.97
C GLU A 53 13.33 -4.26 10.22
N LEU A 54 12.33 -5.16 10.27
CA LEU A 54 11.48 -5.33 11.44
C LEU A 54 12.24 -5.85 12.66
N TRP A 55 13.13 -6.81 12.46
CA TRP A 55 14.01 -7.33 13.50
C TRP A 55 15.00 -6.26 13.99
N ASP A 56 15.66 -5.57 13.06
CA ASP A 56 16.71 -4.60 13.39
C ASP A 56 16.16 -3.38 14.15
N ASN A 57 14.95 -2.93 13.82
CA ASN A 57 14.34 -1.75 14.46
C ASN A 57 13.51 -2.07 15.71
N PHE A 58 12.82 -3.21 15.72
CA PHE A 58 11.81 -3.51 16.74
C PHE A 58 12.03 -4.84 17.46
N SER A 59 13.04 -5.64 17.07
CA SER A 59 13.31 -6.99 17.61
C SER A 59 12.10 -7.93 17.49
N ILE A 60 11.26 -7.74 16.47
CA ILE A 60 10.10 -8.60 16.18
C ILE A 60 10.51 -9.63 15.14
N GLY A 61 10.54 -10.90 15.54
CA GLY A 61 10.82 -12.02 14.65
C GLY A 61 9.54 -12.61 14.07
N VAL A 62 9.53 -12.90 12.77
CA VAL A 62 8.41 -13.58 12.10
C VAL A 62 8.86 -14.95 11.58
N PRO A 63 8.25 -16.05 12.04
CA PRO A 63 8.62 -17.40 11.62
C PRO A 63 8.43 -17.58 10.11
N TRP A 64 9.28 -18.40 9.48
CA TRP A 64 9.27 -18.58 8.02
C TRP A 64 8.00 -19.25 7.48
N PHE A 65 7.47 -20.24 8.21
CA PHE A 65 6.31 -21.03 7.80
C PHE A 65 4.96 -20.34 8.05
N ASP A 66 4.95 -19.16 8.68
CA ASP A 66 3.73 -18.43 8.95
C ASP A 66 3.41 -17.47 7.80
N ARG A 67 2.52 -17.93 6.92
CA ARG A 67 2.08 -17.16 5.76
C ARG A 67 1.30 -15.90 6.15
N GLU A 68 0.45 -15.99 7.16
CA GLU A 68 -0.41 -14.87 7.56
C GLU A 68 0.43 -13.73 8.15
N ALA A 69 1.41 -14.07 8.99
CA ALA A 69 2.35 -13.09 9.52
C ALA A 69 3.23 -12.47 8.41
N ASN A 70 3.67 -13.27 7.44
CA ASN A 70 4.42 -12.75 6.29
C ASN A 70 3.57 -11.77 5.45
N ASP A 71 2.31 -12.09 5.17
CA ASP A 71 1.38 -11.23 4.43
C ASP A 71 1.08 -9.94 5.21
N ALA A 72 0.94 -10.02 6.54
CA ALA A 72 0.75 -8.85 7.40
C ALA A 72 1.96 -7.91 7.39
N VAL A 73 3.19 -8.43 7.40
CA VAL A 73 4.41 -7.62 7.26
C VAL A 73 4.41 -6.89 5.92
N LEU A 74 4.21 -7.62 4.81
CA LEU A 74 4.17 -7.01 3.47
C LEU A 74 3.10 -5.90 3.40
N PHE A 75 1.89 -6.19 3.88
CA PHE A 75 0.78 -5.25 3.87
C PHE A 75 1.08 -4.00 4.72
N GLY A 76 1.69 -4.18 5.90
CA GLY A 76 2.05 -3.09 6.80
C GLY A 76 3.04 -2.11 6.16
N PHE A 77 4.12 -2.62 5.56
CA PHE A 77 5.12 -1.78 4.88
C PHE A 77 4.53 -1.02 3.68
N LEU A 78 3.65 -1.67 2.90
CA LEU A 78 2.98 -1.02 1.77
C LEU A 78 2.00 0.06 2.21
N THR A 79 1.27 -0.18 3.29
CA THR A 79 0.35 0.80 3.87
C THR A 79 1.10 1.99 4.44
N ALA A 80 2.23 1.77 5.12
CA ALA A 80 3.08 2.83 5.63
C ALA A 80 3.63 3.71 4.48
N TRP A 81 4.04 3.09 3.37
CA TRP A 81 4.46 3.82 2.17
C TRP A 81 3.30 4.66 1.61
N LEU A 82 2.12 4.06 1.41
CA LEU A 82 0.94 4.76 0.90
C LEU A 82 0.60 6.00 1.76
N LEU A 83 0.60 5.85 3.08
CA LEU A 83 0.34 6.94 4.01
C LEU A 83 1.42 8.03 3.96
N GLY A 84 2.69 7.64 3.78
CA GLY A 84 3.80 8.59 3.61
C GLY A 84 3.65 9.48 2.38
N GLU A 85 3.26 8.91 1.24
CA GLU A 85 2.99 9.68 0.01
C GLU A 85 1.80 10.63 0.18
N VAL A 86 0.71 10.15 0.78
CA VAL A 86 -0.48 10.97 1.04
C VAL A 86 -0.18 12.12 2.01
N GLY A 87 0.56 11.85 3.09
CA GLY A 87 0.98 12.87 4.05
C GLY A 87 1.92 13.92 3.44
N CYS A 88 2.87 13.49 2.61
CA CYS A 88 3.75 14.39 1.86
C CYS A 88 2.95 15.32 0.94
N CYS A 89 1.97 14.78 0.19
CA CYS A 89 1.11 15.59 -0.67
C CYS A 89 0.24 16.60 0.10
N GLN A 90 -0.15 16.32 1.35
CA GLN A 90 -0.94 17.23 2.17
C GLN A 90 -0.11 18.36 2.81
N GLY A 91 1.21 18.18 2.96
CA GLY A 91 2.12 19.19 3.52
C GLY A 91 2.35 20.44 2.65
N GLY A 92 1.85 20.46 1.41
CA GLY A 92 2.00 21.58 0.48
C GLY A 92 0.90 22.66 0.56
N SER A 93 -0.14 22.49 1.40
CA SER A 93 -1.27 23.44 1.48
C SER A 93 -1.28 24.32 2.74
N GLY A 94 -0.24 24.26 3.58
CA GLY A 94 -0.18 24.95 4.88
C GLY A 94 0.78 26.15 4.99
N ILE A 95 1.50 26.54 3.92
CA ILE A 95 2.42 27.69 3.95
C ILE A 95 2.20 28.65 2.77
N MET A 96 1.02 29.26 2.68
CA MET A 96 0.82 30.54 2.00
C MET A 96 -0.37 31.28 2.62
N GLY A 97 -0.08 32.43 3.25
CA GLY A 97 -1.01 33.29 3.98
C GLY A 97 -1.01 32.93 5.46
N TYR A 98 -0.44 33.72 6.37
CA TYR A 98 -0.28 35.18 6.47
C TYR A 98 0.98 35.46 7.30
#